data_AF-A0A6G9FPE2-F1
#
_entry.id   AF-A0A6G9FPE2-F1
#
_cell.length_a   1.000
_cell.length_b   1.000
_cell.length_c   1.000
_cell.angle_alpha   90.00
_cell.angle_beta   90.00
_cell.angle_gamma   90.00
#
_symmetry.space_group_name_H-M   'P 1'
#
loop_
_entity.id
_entity.type
_entity.pdbx_description
1 polymer ?
#
loop_
_entity_poly.entity_id
_entity_poly.type
_entity_poly.pdbx_seq_one_letter_code
_entity_poly.pdbx_strand_id
1 'polypeptide(L)'
;MMAFLATVVVFIIWFHRVTKNAALLAPDVLTRGTGWAIGSWFVPIANLWIPRSIAAQVWTASRSRPHAGDEHQPRTPVNLWWTAYVGSWFVTRAGERSYAAAEAPPDIVSATELLVAAEVIDIIAAALAIRLVHRLTAMQCAAAASRLPAPLVPPLVPAAVPDKARRGGSHR
;
A
#
# COMPACT_ATOMS: atom_id res chain seq x y z
N MET A 1 -7.99 -21.98 -6.95
CA MET A 1 -8.46 -21.77 -5.55
C MET A 1 -7.32 -21.45 -4.57
N MET A 2 -6.34 -22.33 -4.36
CA MET A 2 -5.31 -22.14 -3.31
C MET A 2 -4.43 -20.90 -3.51
N ALA A 3 -3.97 -20.64 -4.75
CA ALA A 3 -3.17 -19.45 -5.06
C ALA A 3 -3.92 -18.14 -4.79
N PHE A 4 -5.23 -18.11 -5.06
CA PHE A 4 -6.07 -16.96 -4.78
C PHE A 4 -6.17 -16.69 -3.28
N LEU A 5 -6.47 -17.73 -2.48
CA LEU A 5 -6.52 -17.62 -1.03
C LEU A 5 -5.19 -17.14 -0.44
N ALA A 6 -4.07 -17.71 -0.91
CA ALA A 6 -2.74 -17.27 -0.49
C ALA A 6 -2.51 -15.78 -0.82
N THR A 7 -2.91 -15.34 -2.01
CA THR A 7 -2.80 -13.93 -2.43
C THR A 7 -3.62 -13.02 -1.54
N VAL A 8 -4.86 -13.38 -1.22
CA VAL A 8 -5.75 -12.62 -0.32
C VAL A 8 -5.13 -12.50 1.07
N VAL A 9 -4.62 -13.60 1.64
CA VAL A 9 -4.00 -13.59 2.97
C VAL A 9 -2.76 -12.69 2.99
N VAL A 10 -1.85 -12.85 2.02
CA VAL A 10 -0.64 -12.02 1.91
C VAL A 10 -1.01 -10.55 1.74
N PHE A 11 -2.02 -10.25 0.93
CA PHE A 11 -2.50 -8.90 0.72
C PHE A 11 -3.06 -8.27 2.00
N ILE A 12 -3.89 -8.99 2.78
CA ILE A 12 -4.44 -8.48 4.04
C ILE A 12 -3.32 -8.23 5.07
N ILE A 13 -2.34 -9.14 5.18
CA ILE A 13 -1.19 -8.97 6.07
C ILE A 13 -0.39 -7.73 5.67
N TRP A 14 -0.10 -7.57 4.37
CA TRP A 14 0.58 -6.40 3.85
C TRP A 14 -0.23 -5.11 4.11
N PHE A 15 -1.54 -5.14 3.88
CA PHE A 15 -2.43 -4.00 4.07
C PHE A 15 -2.49 -3.56 5.54
N HIS A 16 -2.52 -4.51 6.47
CA HIS A 16 -2.41 -4.22 7.90
C HIS A 16 -1.05 -3.60 8.24
N ARG A 17 0.04 -4.17 7.71
CA ARG A 17 1.41 -3.68 7.96
C ARG A 17 1.63 -2.26 7.45
N VAL A 18 1.21 -1.97 6.21
CA VAL A 18 1.34 -0.62 5.62
C VAL A 18 0.50 0.40 6.38
N THR A 19 -0.66 -0.02 6.92
CA THR A 19 -1.52 0.83 7.77
C THR A 19 -0.86 1.10 9.11
N LYS A 20 -0.23 0.10 9.75
CA LYS A 20 0.56 0.31 10.97
C LYS A 20 1.75 1.26 10.74
N ASN A 21 2.48 1.09 9.64
CA ASN A 21 3.57 2.00 9.29
C ASN A 21 3.08 3.43 9.11
N ALA A 22 1.95 3.62 8.43
CA ALA A 22 1.32 4.93 8.25
C ALA A 22 0.90 5.55 9.59
N ALA A 23 0.39 4.75 10.53
CA ALA A 23 0.05 5.20 11.88
C ALA A 23 1.28 5.74 12.65
N LEU A 24 2.47 5.17 12.41
CA LEU A 24 3.73 5.67 13.00
C LEU A 24 4.23 6.94 12.29
N LEU A 25 3.96 7.08 10.99
CA LEU A 25 4.38 8.23 10.21
C LEU A 25 3.54 9.47 10.51
N ALA A 26 2.21 9.32 10.55
CA ALA A 26 1.26 10.40 10.82
C ALA A 26 0.06 9.84 11.61
N PRO A 27 0.17 9.75 12.95
CA PRO A 27 -0.86 9.15 13.80
C PRO A 27 -2.22 9.84 13.70
N ASP A 28 -2.21 11.15 13.46
CA ASP A 28 -3.37 12.03 13.40
C ASP A 28 -4.18 11.88 12.09
N VAL A 29 -3.59 11.29 11.05
CA VAL A 29 -4.26 11.07 9.75
C VAL A 29 -5.14 9.82 9.77
N LEU A 30 -4.88 8.86 10.67
CA LEU A 30 -5.68 7.65 10.78
C LEU A 30 -6.84 7.85 11.78
N THR A 31 -8.05 7.94 11.24
CA THR A 31 -9.30 8.06 12.01
C THR A 31 -9.75 6.75 12.66
N ARG A 32 -9.24 5.60 12.21
CA ARG A 32 -9.64 4.27 12.68
C ARG A 32 -8.42 3.49 13.17
N GLY A 33 -8.63 2.69 14.21
CA GLY A 33 -7.61 1.77 14.71
C GLY A 33 -7.14 0.80 13.61
N THR A 34 -5.86 0.43 13.65
CA THR A 34 -5.21 -0.46 12.66
C THR A 34 -5.83 -1.85 12.58
N GLY A 35 -6.59 -2.29 13.59
CA GLY A 35 -7.39 -3.52 13.54
C GLY A 35 -8.46 -3.53 12.45
N TRP A 36 -9.00 -2.36 12.09
CA TRP A 36 -9.96 -2.24 10.98
C TRP A 36 -9.32 -2.56 9.62
N ALA A 37 -7.98 -2.49 9.49
CA ALA A 37 -7.30 -2.90 8.26
C ALA A 37 -7.43 -4.41 7.98
N ILE A 38 -7.72 -5.23 9.01
CA ILE A 38 -8.00 -6.66 8.87
C ILE A 38 -9.51 -6.87 8.90
N GLY A 39 -10.17 -6.37 9.95
CA GLY A 39 -11.58 -6.64 10.21
C GLY A 39 -12.53 -6.17 9.10
N SER A 40 -12.17 -5.12 8.37
CA SER A 40 -13.02 -4.62 7.27
C SER A 40 -13.19 -5.61 6.12
N TRP A 41 -12.23 -6.51 5.90
CA TRP A 41 -12.31 -7.51 4.82
C TRP A 41 -13.29 -8.63 5.12
N PHE A 42 -13.59 -8.88 6.40
CA PHE A 42 -14.46 -9.97 6.83
C PHE A 42 -15.92 -9.51 7.06
N VAL A 43 -16.14 -8.21 7.24
CA VAL A 43 -17.49 -7.65 7.44
C VAL A 43 -18.03 -7.15 6.10
N PRO A 44 -19.09 -7.75 5.51
CA PRO A 44 -19.51 -7.46 4.14
C PRO A 44 -19.78 -5.98 3.86
N ILE A 45 -20.46 -5.29 4.79
CA ILE A 45 -20.76 -3.85 4.65
C ILE A 45 -19.47 -3.04 4.77
N ALA A 46 -18.58 -3.39 5.70
CA ALA A 46 -17.31 -2.71 5.84
C ALA A 46 -16.43 -2.89 4.60
N ASN A 47 -16.43 -4.10 4.02
CA ASN A 47 -15.59 -4.47 2.90
C ASN A 47 -15.84 -3.60 1.64
N LEU A 48 -16.99 -2.94 1.55
CA LEU A 48 -17.33 -2.05 0.43
C LEU A 48 -16.76 -0.62 0.55
N TRP A 49 -16.43 -0.15 1.75
CA TRP A 49 -16.09 1.27 1.97
C TRP A 49 -14.86 1.48 2.85
N ILE A 50 -14.69 0.64 3.88
CA ILE A 50 -13.65 0.83 4.89
C ILE A 50 -12.26 0.60 4.32
N PRO A 51 -11.96 -0.46 3.53
CA PRO A 51 -10.61 -0.65 2.99
C PRO A 51 -10.19 0.50 2.09
N ARG A 52 -11.09 1.04 1.24
CA ARG A 52 -10.83 2.26 0.46
C ARG A 52 -10.46 3.44 1.36
N SER A 53 -11.24 3.68 2.41
CA SER A 53 -11.02 4.79 3.33
C SER A 53 -9.66 4.68 4.03
N ILE A 54 -9.27 3.46 4.43
CA ILE A 54 -7.97 3.18 5.05
C ILE A 54 -6.85 3.41 4.03
N ALA A 55 -6.96 2.86 2.82
CA ALA A 55 -5.98 3.06 1.76
C ALA A 55 -5.76 4.54 1.43
N ALA A 56 -6.83 5.34 1.40
CA ALA A 56 -6.76 6.78 1.18
C ALA A 56 -6.06 7.54 2.33
N GLN A 57 -6.28 7.12 3.58
CA GLN A 57 -5.59 7.68 4.75
C GLN A 57 -4.11 7.29 4.75
N VAL A 58 -3.79 6.01 4.47
CA VAL A 58 -2.42 5.51 4.33
C VAL A 58 -1.66 6.25 3.24
N TRP A 59 -2.31 6.48 2.10
CA TRP A 59 -1.75 7.30 1.02
C TRP A 59 -1.42 8.72 1.48
N THR A 60 -2.32 9.34 2.24
CA THR A 60 -2.17 10.70 2.76
C THR A 60 -1.03 10.77 3.80
N ALA A 61 -0.97 9.78 4.70
CA ALA A 61 0.03 9.66 5.77
C ALA A 61 1.44 9.35 5.25
N SER A 62 1.55 8.64 4.11
CA SER A 62 2.84 8.27 3.51
C SER A 62 3.48 9.39 2.69
N ARG A 63 2.87 10.58 2.64
CA ARG A 63 3.41 11.75 1.91
C ARG A 63 4.56 12.40 2.69
N SER A 64 5.49 13.04 1.98
CA SER A 64 6.58 13.82 2.59
C SER A 64 6.09 15.00 3.43
N ARG A 65 4.91 15.54 3.12
CA ARG A 65 4.21 16.56 3.91
C ARG A 65 2.74 16.14 4.12
N PRO A 66 2.43 15.35 5.16
CA PRO A 66 1.07 14.90 5.41
C PRO A 66 0.09 16.05 5.68
N HIS A 67 0.58 17.12 6.32
CA HIS A 67 -0.17 18.30 6.81
C HIS A 67 -0.09 19.54 5.92
N ALA A 68 0.70 19.52 4.84
CA ALA A 68 0.66 20.64 3.90
C ALA A 68 -0.71 20.65 3.24
N GLY A 69 -1.41 21.79 3.31
CA GLY A 69 -2.76 22.02 2.80
C GLY A 69 -2.90 21.95 1.27
N ASP A 70 -2.22 21.01 0.61
CA ASP A 70 -2.40 20.73 -0.81
C ASP A 70 -3.67 19.89 -1.00
N GLU A 71 -4.74 20.62 -1.28
CA GLU A 71 -6.12 20.14 -1.40
C GLU A 71 -6.37 19.15 -2.55
N HIS A 72 -5.47 18.93 -3.51
CA HIS A 72 -5.88 18.24 -4.76
C HIS A 72 -4.88 17.25 -5.37
N GLN A 73 -3.98 16.64 -4.58
CA GLN A 73 -3.16 15.56 -5.17
C GLN A 73 -4.01 14.29 -5.39
N PRO A 74 -4.10 13.76 -6.62
CA PRO A 74 -5.14 12.80 -6.96
C PRO A 74 -4.98 11.49 -6.18
N ARG A 75 -6.01 11.10 -5.42
CA ARG A 75 -6.18 9.73 -4.89
C ARG A 75 -6.52 8.73 -6.01
N THR A 76 -6.26 9.09 -7.27
CA THR A 76 -6.56 8.32 -8.47
C THR A 76 -6.08 6.87 -8.35
N PRO A 77 -4.86 6.55 -7.88
CA PRO A 77 -4.44 5.15 -7.78
C PRO A 77 -5.34 4.33 -6.84
N VAL A 78 -5.71 4.90 -5.69
CA VAL A 78 -6.61 4.25 -4.72
C VAL A 78 -8.02 4.13 -5.29
N ASN A 79 -8.53 5.20 -5.90
CA ASN A 79 -9.87 5.21 -6.49
C ASN A 79 -9.98 4.21 -7.65
N LEU A 80 -9.00 4.21 -8.58
CA LEU A 80 -9.00 3.34 -9.77
C LEU A 80 -8.93 1.87 -9.38
N TRP A 81 -8.04 1.53 -8.45
CA TRP A 81 -7.95 0.18 -7.89
C TRP A 81 -9.26 -0.23 -7.23
N TRP A 82 -9.84 0.63 -6.38
CA TRP A 82 -11.07 0.32 -5.67
C TRP A 82 -12.27 0.16 -6.60
N THR A 83 -12.41 1.02 -7.61
CA THR A 83 -13.49 0.92 -8.60
C THR A 83 -13.36 -0.34 -9.43
N ALA A 84 -12.15 -0.74 -9.80
CA ALA A 84 -11.92 -1.99 -10.53
C ALA A 84 -12.31 -3.21 -9.66
N TYR A 85 -11.86 -3.24 -8.40
CA TYR A 85 -12.15 -4.31 -7.46
C TYR A 85 -13.64 -4.44 -7.12
N VAL A 86 -14.32 -3.33 -6.85
CA VAL A 86 -15.77 -3.37 -6.59
C VAL A 86 -16.53 -3.71 -7.87
N GLY A 87 -16.08 -3.20 -9.02
CA GLY A 87 -16.64 -3.49 -10.33
C GLY A 87 -16.59 -4.97 -10.67
N SER A 88 -15.43 -5.63 -10.51
CA SER A 88 -15.32 -7.08 -10.74
C SER A 88 -16.28 -7.86 -9.85
N TRP A 89 -16.40 -7.50 -8.57
CA TRP A 89 -17.32 -8.17 -7.65
C TRP A 89 -18.78 -8.15 -8.12
N PHE A 90 -19.25 -7.02 -8.66
CA PHE A 90 -20.59 -6.94 -9.25
C PHE A 90 -20.74 -7.78 -10.51
N VAL A 91 -19.72 -7.79 -11.38
CA VAL A 91 -19.73 -8.59 -12.62
C VAL A 91 -19.71 -10.09 -12.29
N THR A 92 -18.88 -10.54 -11.35
CA THR A 92 -18.85 -11.93 -10.87
C THR A 92 -20.21 -12.33 -10.33
N ARG A 93 -20.83 -11.49 -9.48
CA ARG A 93 -22.15 -11.78 -8.90
C ARG A 93 -23.27 -11.82 -9.93
N ALA A 94 -23.19 -10.98 -10.97
CA ALA A 94 -24.12 -11.05 -12.09
C ALA A 94 -23.92 -12.34 -12.89
N GLY A 95 -22.67 -12.70 -13.22
CA GLY A 95 -22.33 -13.95 -13.90
C GLY A 95 -22.79 -15.19 -13.14
N GLU A 96 -22.55 -15.26 -11.83
CA GLU A 96 -23.01 -16.35 -10.96
C GLU A 96 -24.53 -16.48 -10.94
N ARG A 97 -25.26 -15.36 -10.85
CA ARG A 97 -26.73 -15.37 -10.92
C ARG A 97 -27.25 -15.82 -12.27
N SER A 98 -26.68 -15.30 -13.37
CA SER A 98 -27.05 -15.70 -14.73
C SER A 98 -26.77 -17.17 -14.98
N TYR A 99 -25.64 -17.69 -14.47
CA TYR A 99 -25.29 -19.11 -14.57
C TYR A 99 -26.28 -19.98 -13.78
N ALA A 100 -26.67 -19.56 -12.57
CA ALA A 100 -27.62 -20.29 -11.74
C ALA A 100 -29.05 -20.31 -12.32
N ALA A 101 -29.40 -19.33 -13.16
CA ALA A 101 -30.70 -19.22 -13.84
C ALA A 101 -30.69 -19.80 -15.27
N ALA A 102 -29.54 -20.28 -15.76
CA ALA A 102 -29.40 -20.77 -17.12
C ALA A 102 -30.01 -22.17 -17.26
N GLU A 103 -31.03 -22.29 -18.12
CA GLU A 103 -31.70 -23.57 -18.41
C GLU A 103 -31.34 -24.13 -19.79
N ALA A 104 -30.93 -23.26 -20.73
CA ALA A 104 -30.57 -23.64 -22.09
C ALA A 104 -29.07 -23.46 -22.38
N PRO A 105 -28.48 -24.24 -23.32
CA PRO A 105 -27.08 -24.09 -23.73
C PRO A 105 -26.62 -22.65 -24.07
N PRO A 106 -27.38 -21.81 -24.81
CA PRO A 106 -26.97 -20.43 -25.09
C PRO A 106 -26.86 -19.56 -23.83
N ASP A 107 -27.72 -19.78 -22.82
CA ASP A 107 -27.70 -19.03 -21.57
C ASP A 107 -26.43 -19.35 -20.76
N ILE A 108 -25.99 -20.61 -20.80
CA ILE A 108 -24.73 -21.06 -20.19
C ILE A 108 -23.52 -20.39 -20.84
N VAL A 109 -23.52 -20.24 -22.17
CA VAL A 109 -22.44 -19.57 -22.91
C VAL A 109 -22.35 -18.10 -22.50
N SER A 110 -23.47 -17.36 -22.53
CA SER A 110 -23.49 -15.95 -22.12
C SER A 110 -23.10 -15.74 -20.65
N ALA A 111 -23.51 -16.62 -19.74
CA ALA A 111 -23.07 -16.58 -18.35
C ALA A 111 -21.56 -16.82 -18.21
N THR A 112 -21.01 -17.72 -19.03
CA THR A 112 -19.56 -18.01 -19.04
C THR A 112 -18.75 -16.81 -19.55
N GLU A 113 -19.24 -16.09 -20.57
CA GLU A 113 -18.59 -14.86 -21.06
C GLU A 113 -18.52 -13.77 -19.97
N LEU A 114 -19.59 -13.60 -19.19
CA LEU A 114 -19.62 -12.70 -18.03
C LEU A 114 -18.59 -13.09 -16.96
N LEU A 115 -18.44 -14.39 -16.68
CA LEU A 115 -17.44 -14.89 -15.74
C LEU A 115 -16.01 -14.65 -16.24
N VAL A 116 -15.74 -14.90 -17.52
CA VAL A 116 -14.43 -14.61 -18.14
C VAL A 116 -14.13 -13.11 -18.10
N ALA A 117 -15.11 -12.25 -18.38
CA ALA A 117 -14.95 -10.80 -18.27
C ALA A 117 -14.64 -10.37 -16.83
N ALA A 118 -15.27 -10.99 -15.83
CA ALA A 118 -14.99 -10.73 -14.42
C ALA A 118 -13.53 -11.06 -14.06
N GLU A 119 -13.02 -12.21 -14.49
CA GLU A 119 -11.63 -12.62 -14.28
C GLU A 119 -10.63 -11.63 -14.87
N VAL A 120 -10.91 -11.10 -16.07
CA VAL A 120 -10.06 -10.06 -16.69
C VAL A 120 -10.04 -8.78 -15.85
N ILE A 121 -11.20 -8.34 -15.34
CA ILE A 121 -11.28 -7.16 -14.46
C ILE A 121 -10.53 -7.42 -13.16
N ASP A 122 -10.63 -8.63 -12.59
CA ASP A 122 -9.91 -9.02 -11.38
C ASP A 122 -8.38 -9.02 -11.59
N ILE A 123 -7.89 -9.48 -12.75
CA ILE A 123 -6.47 -9.39 -13.11
C ILE A 123 -6.03 -7.92 -13.18
N ILE A 124 -6.83 -7.05 -13.79
CA ILE A 124 -6.55 -5.60 -13.83
C ILE A 124 -6.53 -5.00 -12.43
N ALA A 125 -7.50 -5.36 -11.59
CA ALA A 125 -7.58 -4.91 -10.20
C ALA A 125 -6.34 -5.38 -9.40
N ALA A 126 -5.90 -6.62 -9.59
CA ALA A 126 -4.70 -7.17 -8.98
C ALA A 126 -3.43 -6.42 -9.43
N ALA A 127 -3.30 -6.12 -10.73
CA ALA A 127 -2.19 -5.33 -11.25
C ALA A 127 -2.16 -3.90 -10.64
N LEU A 128 -3.32 -3.25 -10.51
CA LEU A 128 -3.45 -1.96 -9.84
C LEU A 128 -3.11 -2.04 -8.35
N ALA A 129 -3.51 -3.13 -7.67
CA ALA A 129 -3.15 -3.38 -6.28
C ALA A 129 -1.63 -3.51 -6.12
N ILE A 130 -0.97 -4.29 -6.98
CA ILE A 130 0.50 -4.45 -6.98
C ILE A 130 1.18 -3.10 -7.20
N ARG A 131 0.71 -2.29 -8.16
CA ARG A 131 1.25 -0.93 -8.38
C ARG A 131 1.08 -0.04 -7.16
N LEU A 132 -0.09 -0.10 -6.50
CA LEU A 132 -0.36 0.62 -5.27
C LEU A 132 0.59 0.18 -4.14
N VAL A 133 0.84 -1.13 -4.02
CA VAL A 133 1.78 -1.73 -3.06
C VAL A 133 3.18 -1.18 -3.25
N HIS A 134 3.71 -1.24 -4.47
CA HIS A 134 5.05 -0.75 -4.78
C HIS A 134 5.17 0.75 -4.50
N ARG A 135 4.17 1.54 -4.90
CA ARG A 135 4.19 2.98 -4.72
C ARG A 135 4.10 3.39 -3.25
N LEU A 136 3.20 2.78 -2.48
CA LEU A 136 3.10 3.03 -1.04
C LEU A 136 4.38 2.61 -0.30
N THR A 137 4.94 1.47 -0.65
CA THR A 137 6.20 1.00 -0.06
C THR A 137 7.34 1.97 -0.35
N ALA A 138 7.48 2.43 -1.60
CA ALA A 138 8.50 3.42 -1.98
C ALA A 138 8.32 4.75 -1.24
N MET A 139 7.08 5.24 -1.11
CA MET A 139 6.76 6.46 -0.35
C MET A 139 7.12 6.32 1.13
N GLN A 140 6.79 5.19 1.75
CA GLN A 140 7.14 4.93 3.16
C GLN A 140 8.64 4.79 3.37
N CYS A 141 9.37 4.13 2.47
CA CYS A 141 10.83 4.05 2.51
C CYS A 141 11.49 5.43 2.38
N ALA A 142 11.03 6.26 1.45
CA ALA A 142 11.53 7.62 1.28
C ALA A 142 11.25 8.50 2.50
N ALA A 143 10.04 8.42 3.07
CA ALA A 143 9.67 9.15 4.28
C ALA A 143 10.42 8.66 5.54
N ALA A 144 10.75 7.37 5.62
CA ALA A 144 11.59 6.84 6.70
C ALA A 144 13.05 7.33 6.56
N ALA A 145 13.59 7.33 5.34
CA ALA A 145 14.95 7.79 5.07
C ALA A 145 15.16 9.27 5.41
N SER A 146 14.16 10.13 5.18
CA SER A 146 14.23 11.56 5.54
C SER A 146 14.09 11.85 7.03
N ARG A 147 13.62 10.88 7.83
CA ARG A 147 13.45 11.00 9.29
C ARG A 147 14.62 10.42 10.09
N LEU A 148 15.49 9.65 9.46
CA LEU A 148 16.72 9.18 10.11
C LEU A 148 17.65 10.39 10.32
N PRO A 149 18.25 10.57 11.51
CA PRO A 149 19.33 11.54 11.67
C PRO A 149 20.42 11.21 10.66
N ALA A 150 21.06 12.24 10.08
CA ALA A 150 22.18 12.08 9.16
C ALA A 150 23.16 11.03 9.72
N PRO A 151 23.78 10.19 8.85
CA PRO A 151 24.73 9.20 9.33
C PRO A 151 25.68 9.91 10.29
N LEU A 152 25.89 9.33 11.48
CA LEU A 152 26.96 9.75 12.37
C LEU A 152 28.26 9.47 11.62
N VAL A 153 28.63 10.35 10.68
CA VAL A 153 30.00 10.50 10.25
C VAL A 153 30.67 10.95 11.55
N PRO A 154 31.43 10.07 12.22
CA PRO A 154 32.18 10.51 13.38
C PRO A 154 32.99 11.70 12.88
N PRO A 155 33.07 12.82 13.63
CA PRO A 155 33.95 13.91 13.22
C PRO A 155 35.29 13.27 12.90
N LEU A 156 35.79 13.48 11.67
CA LEU A 156 37.13 13.07 11.28
C LEU A 156 38.03 13.63 12.37
N VAL A 157 38.44 12.79 13.32
CA VAL A 157 39.43 13.16 14.31
C VAL A 157 40.63 13.54 13.46
N PRO A 158 41.04 14.81 13.43
CA PRO A 158 42.22 15.18 12.68
C PRO A 158 43.32 14.30 13.21
N ALA A 159 43.92 13.46 12.35
CA ALA A 159 45.01 12.60 12.75
C ALA A 159 46.01 13.50 13.48
N ALA A 160 46.22 13.23 14.77
CA ALA A 160 47.11 14.04 15.59
C ALA A 160 48.45 14.07 14.87
N VAL A 161 48.83 15.25 14.37
CA VAL A 161 50.13 15.45 13.73
C VAL A 161 51.17 15.13 14.80
N PRO A 162 52.00 14.09 14.65
CA PRO A 162 52.96 13.73 15.67
C PRO A 162 53.95 14.88 15.86
N ASP A 163 53.98 15.44 17.07
CA ASP A 163 54.89 16.48 17.51
C ASP A 163 56.33 15.95 17.64
N LYS A 164 56.94 15.58 16.51
CA LYS A 164 58.35 15.16 16.43
C LYS A 164 59.29 16.23 15.88
N ALA A 165 58.80 17.45 15.64
CA ALA A 165 59.60 18.52 15.04
C ALA A 165 60.11 19.60 16.03
N ARG A 166 59.74 19.55 17.32
CA ARG A 166 60.12 20.59 18.31
C ARG A 166 61.27 20.25 19.26
N ARG A 167 61.94 19.09 19.13
CA ARG A 167 63.05 18.67 20.04
C ARG A 167 64.38 18.44 19.33
N GLY A 168 64.78 19.33 18.41
CA GLY A 168 66.03 19.19 17.65
C GLY A 168 66.91 20.44 17.59
N GLY A 169 66.73 21.43 18.47
CA GLY A 169 67.42 22.71 18.36
C GLY A 169 67.68 23.40 19.68
N SER A 170 68.43 22.76 20.57
CA SER A 170 69.24 23.47 21.57
C SER A 170 70.14 22.47 22.29
N HIS A 171 71.35 22.27 21.76
CA HIS A 171 72.53 22.03 22.58
C HIS A 171 73.79 22.21 21.74
N ARG A 172 74.47 23.31 22.05
CA ARG A 172 75.93 23.54 22.00
C ARG A 172 76.61 23.64 20.64
#